data_AF-A0A1Y2DD43-F1
#
_entry.id   AF-A0A1Y2DD43-F1
#
_cell.length_a   1.000
_cell.length_b   1.000
_cell.length_c   1.000
_cell.angle_alpha   90.00
_cell.angle_beta   90.00
_cell.angle_gamma   90.00
#
_symmetry.space_group_name_H-M   'P 1'
#
loop_
_entity.id
_entity.type
_entity.pdbx_description
1 polymer ?
#
loop_
_entity_poly.entity_id
_entity_poly.type
_entity_poly.pdbx_seq_one_letter_code
_entity_poly.pdbx_strand_id
1 'polypeptide(L)'
;MHSLLWSSCGKRLGIRDRFVLGLGKEPLNEIFLRGYNGLAGPFEGMNAVHQLHDACGIEISTETPIKFTHADIVPLNIILSPVPDTKVVAIIDCGQAGWYPDYWEYCKAQRVTLDPKDFDEASQRDWSETYLPLIMDPVDLDAHYHPWLEFVLSKGF
;
A
#
# COMPACT_ATOMS: atom_id res chain seq x y z
N MET A 1 0.28 -16.95 8.31
CA MET A 1 -0.74 -15.92 8.64
C MET A 1 -1.00 -14.92 7.52
N HIS A 2 -0.16 -14.80 6.48
CA HIS A 2 -0.38 -13.89 5.34
C HIS A 2 -1.62 -14.14 4.46
N SER A 3 -2.35 -15.25 4.60
CA SER A 3 -3.40 -15.63 3.65
C SER A 3 -4.83 -15.19 4.01
N LEU A 4 -5.10 -14.69 5.23
CA LEU A 4 -6.46 -14.40 5.69
C LEU A 4 -6.85 -12.92 5.61
N LEU A 5 -5.87 -12.00 5.61
CA LEU A 5 -6.09 -10.56 5.68
C LEU A 5 -6.75 -9.97 4.42
N TRP A 6 -6.74 -10.69 3.30
CA TRP A 6 -7.18 -10.19 1.99
C TRP A 6 -8.59 -10.64 1.55
N SER A 7 -9.26 -11.45 2.37
CA SER A 7 -10.55 -12.07 2.06
C SER A 7 -11.69 -11.07 1.89
N SER A 8 -11.64 -9.94 2.62
CA SER A 8 -12.66 -8.88 2.58
C SER A 8 -12.50 -7.93 1.38
N CYS A 9 -11.29 -7.83 0.84
CA CYS A 9 -10.91 -6.79 -0.11
C CYS A 9 -10.71 -7.33 -1.54
N GLY A 10 -10.24 -8.57 -1.70
CA GLY A 10 -9.78 -9.09 -3.00
C GLY A 10 -10.57 -10.27 -3.57
N LYS A 11 -10.90 -10.20 -4.86
CA LYS A 11 -11.15 -11.40 -5.70
C LYS A 11 -9.81 -11.93 -6.19
N ARG A 12 -9.62 -13.26 -6.15
CA ARG A 12 -8.44 -13.94 -6.71
C ARG A 12 -8.43 -13.79 -8.24
N LEU A 13 -7.48 -13.05 -8.80
CA LEU A 13 -7.19 -13.04 -10.24
C LEU A 13 -6.15 -14.13 -10.57
N GLY A 14 -6.21 -14.66 -11.79
CA GLY A 14 -5.38 -15.78 -12.23
C GLY A 14 -3.88 -15.41 -12.32
N ILE A 15 -3.02 -16.35 -11.94
CA ILE A 15 -1.54 -16.25 -11.81
C ILE A 15 -0.77 -15.77 -13.08
N ARG A 16 -1.42 -15.64 -14.24
CA ARG A 16 -0.71 -15.46 -15.53
C ARG A 16 -0.73 -14.05 -16.11
N ASP A 17 -1.55 -13.16 -15.58
CA ASP A 17 -1.57 -11.76 -16.03
C ASP A 17 -0.79 -10.92 -15.01
N ARG A 18 0.26 -10.21 -15.46
CA ARG A 18 0.95 -9.19 -14.65
C ARG A 18 0.35 -7.83 -14.96
N PHE A 19 -0.21 -7.17 -13.96
CA PHE A 19 -0.90 -5.90 -14.12
C PHE A 19 -0.82 -5.08 -12.83
N VAL A 20 -0.68 -3.77 -12.97
CA VAL A 20 -0.75 -2.82 -11.87
C VAL A 20 -2.01 -1.98 -12.08
N LEU A 21 -3.06 -2.28 -11.33
CA LEU A 21 -4.44 -1.78 -11.54
C LEU A 21 -5.23 -1.73 -10.24
N GLY A 22 -6.22 -0.84 -10.20
CA GLY A 22 -7.24 -0.82 -9.15
C GLY A 22 -8.19 -2.01 -9.24
N LEU A 23 -9.12 -2.08 -8.27
CA LEU A 23 -10.22 -3.04 -8.30
C LEU A 23 -11.00 -2.94 -9.61
N GLY A 24 -11.41 -4.10 -10.14
CA GLY A 24 -12.20 -4.14 -11.38
C GLY A 24 -11.40 -3.91 -12.67
N LYS A 25 -10.05 -3.84 -12.60
CA LYS A 25 -9.16 -3.48 -13.73
C LYS A 25 -9.25 -2.00 -14.13
N GLU A 26 -9.70 -1.15 -13.22
CA GLU A 26 -9.65 0.30 -13.39
C GLU A 26 -8.24 0.84 -13.12
N PRO A 27 -7.93 2.10 -13.52
CA PRO A 27 -6.74 2.80 -13.03
C PRO A 27 -6.67 2.80 -11.50
N LEU A 28 -5.46 2.87 -10.95
CA LEU A 28 -5.22 2.94 -9.51
C LEU A 28 -5.94 4.17 -8.91
N ASN A 29 -6.78 3.93 -7.91
CA ASN A 29 -7.42 5.00 -7.13
C ASN A 29 -6.53 5.40 -5.95
N GLU A 30 -5.31 5.84 -6.25
CA GLU A 30 -4.29 6.17 -5.25
C GLU A 30 -4.19 7.69 -5.08
N ILE A 31 -4.26 8.16 -3.84
CA ILE A 31 -4.28 9.58 -3.52
C ILE A 31 -3.03 10.31 -4.01
N PHE A 32 -1.86 9.65 -3.96
CA PHE A 32 -0.60 10.24 -4.46
C PHE A 32 -0.53 10.36 -5.99
N LEU A 33 -1.39 9.65 -6.73
CA LEU A 33 -1.49 9.72 -8.19
C LEU A 33 -2.60 10.67 -8.64
N ARG A 34 -3.47 11.11 -7.73
CA ARG A 34 -4.66 11.90 -8.04
C ARG A 34 -4.28 13.24 -8.65
N GLY A 35 -4.93 13.59 -9.77
CA GLY A 35 -4.71 14.85 -10.49
C GLY A 35 -3.56 14.82 -11.49
N TYR A 36 -2.83 13.70 -11.59
CA TYR A 36 -1.76 13.52 -12.56
C TYR A 36 -2.17 12.48 -13.63
N ASN A 37 -2.55 12.98 -14.81
CA ASN A 37 -2.95 12.13 -15.93
C ASN A 37 -1.80 11.19 -16.31
N GLY A 38 -2.10 9.88 -16.44
CA GLY A 38 -1.15 8.85 -16.87
C GLY A 38 -0.38 8.15 -15.76
N LEU A 39 -0.45 8.61 -14.50
CA LEU A 39 0.25 7.93 -13.39
C LEU A 39 -0.50 6.71 -12.84
N ALA A 40 -1.83 6.68 -12.99
CA ALA A 40 -2.69 5.65 -12.42
C ALA A 40 -2.81 4.38 -13.30
N GLY A 41 -2.14 4.32 -14.44
CA GLY A 41 -2.29 3.23 -15.41
C GLY A 41 -3.59 3.32 -16.22
N PRO A 42 -4.07 2.23 -16.83
CA PRO A 42 -3.65 0.85 -16.58
C PRO A 42 -2.22 0.51 -17.02
N PHE A 43 -1.48 -0.28 -16.23
CA PHE A 43 -0.18 -0.83 -16.63
C PHE A 43 -0.26 -2.35 -16.72
N GLU A 44 0.16 -2.90 -17.85
CA GLU A 44 -0.03 -4.33 -18.16
C GLU A 44 1.25 -4.96 -18.72
N GLY A 45 1.33 -6.28 -18.61
CA GLY A 45 2.40 -7.10 -19.15
C GLY A 45 3.59 -7.27 -18.22
N MET A 46 4.67 -7.85 -18.75
CA MET A 46 5.86 -8.21 -17.95
C MET A 46 6.55 -6.99 -17.32
N ASN A 47 6.38 -5.82 -17.92
CA ASN A 47 6.99 -4.56 -17.49
C ASN A 47 5.98 -3.63 -16.79
N ALA A 48 4.86 -4.13 -16.26
CA ALA A 48 3.83 -3.28 -15.64
C ALA A 48 4.38 -2.42 -14.48
N VAL A 49 5.25 -3.00 -13.65
CA VAL A 49 5.92 -2.28 -12.56
C VAL A 49 6.88 -1.22 -13.12
N HIS A 50 7.69 -1.55 -14.13
CA HIS A 50 8.58 -0.57 -14.77
C HIS A 50 7.80 0.61 -15.38
N GLN A 51 6.64 0.36 -16.01
CA GLN A 51 5.80 1.43 -16.54
C GLN A 51 5.27 2.36 -15.44
N LEU A 52 4.85 1.82 -14.29
CA LEU A 52 4.47 2.62 -13.13
C LEU A 52 5.67 3.43 -12.62
N HIS A 53 6.84 2.80 -12.49
CA HIS A 53 8.06 3.45 -12.02
C HIS A 53 8.45 4.61 -12.94
N ASP A 54 8.47 4.38 -14.26
CA ASP A 54 8.78 5.39 -15.28
C ASP A 54 7.79 6.56 -15.23
N ALA A 55 6.49 6.26 -15.10
CA ALA A 55 5.45 7.28 -14.98
C ALA A 55 5.65 8.14 -13.73
N CYS A 56 5.94 7.50 -12.59
CA CYS A 56 6.11 8.17 -11.30
C CYS A 56 7.50 8.79 -11.09
N GLY A 57 8.49 8.44 -11.91
CA GLY A 57 9.90 8.81 -11.69
C GLY A 57 10.52 8.09 -10.47
N ILE A 58 10.09 6.86 -10.20
CA ILE A 58 10.60 6.04 -9.07
C ILE A 58 11.81 5.23 -9.55
N GLU A 59 12.98 5.48 -8.97
CA GLU A 59 14.22 4.80 -9.35
C GLU A 59 14.47 3.53 -8.51
N ILE A 60 13.67 2.48 -8.75
CA ILE A 60 13.85 1.15 -8.15
C ILE A 60 14.28 0.16 -9.23
N SER A 61 15.48 -0.42 -9.05
CA SER A 61 16.12 -1.31 -10.03
C SER A 61 15.90 -2.81 -9.76
N THR A 62 15.33 -3.15 -8.61
CA THR A 62 15.03 -4.53 -8.21
C THR A 62 13.71 -5.01 -8.84
N GLU A 63 13.71 -6.26 -9.31
CA GLU A 63 12.48 -6.93 -9.74
C GLU A 63 11.49 -6.98 -8.57
N THR A 64 10.38 -6.28 -8.72
CA THR A 64 9.39 -6.13 -7.65
C THR A 64 8.15 -6.97 -7.96
N PRO A 65 7.78 -7.95 -7.11
CA PRO A 65 6.55 -8.69 -7.27
C PRO A 65 5.32 -7.78 -7.22
N ILE A 66 4.30 -8.12 -8.01
CA ILE A 66 2.98 -7.48 -7.90
C ILE A 66 2.17 -8.26 -6.86
N LYS A 67 1.63 -7.56 -5.86
CA LYS A 67 0.74 -8.13 -4.84
C LYS A 67 -0.54 -7.31 -4.77
N PHE A 68 -1.59 -7.90 -4.22
CA PHE A 68 -2.75 -7.10 -3.87
C PHE A 68 -2.34 -6.28 -2.68
N THR A 69 -2.67 -5.00 -2.73
CA THR A 69 -2.31 -4.01 -1.74
C THR A 69 -3.61 -3.31 -1.37
N HIS A 70 -3.88 -3.20 -0.07
CA HIS A 70 -4.97 -2.38 0.45
C HIS A 70 -4.70 -0.90 0.17
N ALA A 71 -3.43 -0.52 0.22
CA ALA A 71 -2.93 0.82 -0.07
C ALA A 71 -3.56 1.88 0.84
N ASP A 72 -3.98 1.52 2.06
CA ASP A 72 -4.51 2.48 3.04
C ASP A 72 -4.54 1.89 4.45
N ILE A 73 -3.51 1.09 4.79
CA ILE A 73 -3.42 0.46 6.10
C ILE A 73 -2.97 1.49 7.13
N VAL A 74 -3.93 1.88 7.97
CA VAL A 74 -3.74 2.71 9.16
C VAL A 74 -4.48 2.06 10.34
N PRO A 75 -4.15 2.40 11.60
CA PRO A 75 -4.80 1.83 12.78
C PRO A 75 -6.33 1.92 12.75
N LEU A 76 -6.87 3.04 12.26
CA LEU A 76 -8.31 3.28 12.20
C LEU A 76 -9.06 2.40 11.19
N ASN A 77 -8.33 1.76 10.26
CA ASN A 77 -8.89 0.83 9.27
C ASN A 77 -8.85 -0.63 9.73
N ILE A 78 -8.37 -0.91 10.96
CA ILE A 78 -8.25 -2.25 11.52
C ILE A 78 -9.27 -2.42 12.65
N ILE A 79 -10.22 -3.33 12.49
CA ILE A 79 -11.20 -3.65 13.53
C ILE A 79 -10.70 -4.83 14.36
N LEU A 80 -10.70 -4.65 15.68
CA LEU A 80 -10.31 -5.66 16.65
C LEU A 80 -11.53 -6.24 17.38
N SER A 81 -11.47 -7.52 17.77
CA SER A 81 -12.44 -8.09 18.71
C SER A 81 -12.27 -7.47 20.11
N PRO A 82 -13.33 -7.51 20.94
CA PRO A 82 -13.21 -7.12 22.35
C PRO A 82 -12.20 -7.98 23.12
N VAL A 83 -11.66 -7.40 24.19
CA VAL A 83 -10.82 -8.08 25.19
C VAL A 83 -11.56 -9.25 25.87
N PRO A 84 -10.85 -10.28 26.37
CA PRO A 84 -9.38 -10.44 26.44
C PRO A 84 -8.74 -11.10 25.20
N ASP A 85 -9.53 -11.69 24.31
CA ASP A 85 -9.04 -12.42 23.13
C ASP A 85 -9.02 -11.50 21.89
N THR A 86 -8.27 -10.42 21.99
CA THR A 86 -8.15 -9.39 20.94
C THR A 86 -7.50 -9.97 19.69
N LYS A 87 -8.22 -9.92 18.57
CA LYS A 87 -7.82 -10.42 17.26
C LYS A 87 -8.29 -9.43 16.20
N VAL A 88 -7.57 -9.34 15.08
CA VAL A 88 -8.05 -8.63 13.89
C VAL A 88 -9.26 -9.37 13.35
N VAL A 89 -10.43 -8.69 13.31
CA VAL A 89 -11.69 -9.26 12.80
C VAL A 89 -12.07 -8.71 11.43
N ALA A 90 -11.59 -7.51 11.08
CA ALA A 90 -11.76 -6.94 9.75
C ALA A 90 -10.68 -5.90 9.44
N ILE A 91 -10.42 -5.73 8.15
CA ILE A 91 -9.77 -4.55 7.58
C ILE A 91 -10.80 -3.89 6.66
N ILE A 92 -10.98 -2.59 6.83
CA ILE A 92 -11.99 -1.79 6.13
C ILE A 92 -11.32 -0.66 5.32
N ASP A 93 -12.12 0.05 4.53
CA ASP A 93 -11.68 1.16 3.67
C ASP A 93 -10.77 0.76 2.51
N CYS A 94 -11.22 -0.25 1.76
CA CYS A 94 -10.58 -0.76 0.54
C CYS A 94 -10.65 0.20 -0.67
N GLY A 95 -10.93 1.49 -0.48
CA GLY A 95 -11.18 2.43 -1.57
C GLY A 95 -9.99 2.62 -2.52
N GLN A 96 -8.78 2.42 -2.01
CA GLN A 96 -7.52 2.54 -2.77
C GLN A 96 -6.92 1.17 -3.11
N ALA A 97 -7.63 0.08 -2.81
CA ALA A 97 -7.08 -1.25 -3.00
C ALA A 97 -6.89 -1.61 -4.48
N GLY A 98 -5.91 -2.46 -4.75
CA GLY A 98 -5.56 -2.86 -6.10
C GLY A 98 -4.34 -3.76 -6.15
N TRP A 99 -3.72 -3.84 -7.31
CA TRP A 99 -2.50 -4.58 -7.57
C TRP A 99 -1.36 -3.60 -7.75
N TYR A 100 -0.41 -3.62 -6.84
CA TYR A 100 0.69 -2.68 -6.75
C TYR A 100 2.01 -3.45 -6.66
N PRO A 101 3.16 -2.78 -6.90
CA PRO A 101 4.45 -3.30 -6.45
C PRO A 101 4.38 -3.60 -4.95
N ASP A 102 4.94 -4.73 -4.50
CA ASP A 102 4.71 -5.21 -3.14
C ASP A 102 5.26 -4.33 -2.02
N TYR A 103 6.29 -3.52 -2.29
CA TYR A 103 6.80 -2.54 -1.34
C TYR A 103 5.77 -1.42 -1.02
N TRP A 104 4.77 -1.20 -1.89
CA TRP A 104 3.87 -0.05 -1.81
C TRP A 104 3.04 -0.02 -0.52
N GLU A 105 2.63 -1.19 -0.02
CA GLU A 105 1.83 -1.29 1.22
C GLU A 105 2.61 -0.73 2.41
N TYR A 106 3.83 -1.24 2.63
CA TYR A 106 4.66 -0.82 3.76
C TYR A 106 5.05 0.65 3.62
N CYS A 107 5.50 1.08 2.44
CA CYS A 107 5.90 2.47 2.21
C CYS A 107 4.77 3.45 2.55
N LYS A 108 3.55 3.16 2.12
CA LYS A 108 2.39 4.01 2.42
C LYS A 108 2.00 3.95 3.89
N ALA A 109 1.90 2.75 4.48
CA ALA A 109 1.55 2.58 5.89
C ALA A 109 2.56 3.27 6.83
N GLN A 110 3.83 3.34 6.43
CA GLN A 110 4.91 4.03 7.14
C GLN A 110 4.86 5.56 6.98
N ARG A 111 4.36 6.07 5.84
CA ARG A 111 4.32 7.52 5.51
C ARG A 111 3.08 8.24 6.02
N VAL A 112 1.94 7.55 6.09
CA VAL A 112 0.66 8.17 6.44
C VAL A 112 0.59 8.43 7.95
N THR A 113 0.40 9.70 8.30
CA THR A 113 0.13 10.15 9.67
C THR A 113 -1.34 10.54 9.80
N LEU A 114 -1.94 10.26 10.95
CA LEU A 114 -3.33 10.58 11.24
C LEU A 114 -3.44 11.94 11.96
N ASP A 115 -4.65 12.54 11.97
CA ASP A 115 -4.89 13.75 12.77
C ASP A 115 -4.59 13.41 14.25
N PRO A 116 -3.70 14.17 14.93
CA PRO A 116 -3.37 13.95 16.33
C PRO A 116 -4.57 13.98 17.29
N LYS A 117 -5.71 14.53 16.86
CA LYS A 117 -6.97 14.50 17.62
C LYS A 117 -7.62 13.12 17.63
N ASP A 118 -7.49 12.37 16.54
CA ASP A 118 -8.10 11.05 16.35
C ASP A 118 -7.14 9.92 16.76
N PHE A 119 -5.84 10.15 16.59
CA PHE A 119 -4.80 9.20 16.97
C PHE A 119 -3.54 9.95 17.42
N ASP A 120 -3.28 9.98 18.73
CA ASP A 120 -2.26 10.85 19.31
C ASP A 120 -0.83 10.50 18.85
N GLU A 121 0.11 11.44 18.99
CA GLU A 121 1.49 11.29 18.51
C GLU A 121 2.22 10.09 19.12
N ALA A 122 1.95 9.75 20.38
CA ALA A 122 2.59 8.60 21.03
C ALA A 122 2.04 7.29 20.46
N SER A 123 0.73 7.21 20.26
CA SER A 123 0.07 6.07 19.59
C SER A 123 0.51 5.93 18.12
N GLN A 124 0.69 7.04 17.41
CA GLN A 124 1.26 7.06 16.04
C GLN A 124 2.68 6.51 16.00
N ARG A 125 3.51 6.89 16.97
CA ARG A 125 4.86 6.35 17.10
C ARG A 125 4.84 4.86 17.40
N ASP A 126 4.03 4.42 18.35
CA ASP A 126 3.90 3.00 18.71
C ASP A 126 3.38 2.16 17.53
N TRP A 127 2.44 2.69 16.75
CA TRP A 127 2.03 2.10 15.48
C TRP A 127 3.20 1.90 14.53
N SER A 128 3.95 2.98 14.25
CA SER A 128 5.03 2.95 13.26
C SER A 128 6.22 2.10 13.71
N GLU A 129 6.63 2.18 14.96
CA GLU A 129 7.88 1.59 15.45
C GLU A 129 7.68 0.18 16.02
N THR A 130 6.49 -0.12 16.56
CA THR A 130 6.20 -1.40 17.21
C THR A 130 5.28 -2.27 16.37
N TYR A 131 4.10 -1.78 15.98
CA TYR A 131 3.06 -2.66 15.41
C TYR A 131 3.24 -2.90 13.91
N LEU A 132 3.59 -1.88 13.13
CA LEU A 132 3.72 -2.01 11.69
C LEU A 132 4.77 -3.08 11.29
N PRO A 133 5.97 -3.12 11.91
CA PRO A 133 6.96 -4.19 11.64
C PRO A 133 6.52 -5.58 12.11
N LEU A 134 5.53 -5.71 12.99
CA LEU A 134 4.99 -7.00 13.44
C LEU A 134 3.96 -7.58 12.46
N ILE A 135 3.27 -6.72 11.71
CA ILE A 135 2.21 -7.14 10.77
C ILE A 135 2.66 -7.16 9.31
N MET A 136 3.75 -6.46 8.99
CA MET A 136 4.31 -6.37 7.65
C MET A 136 5.84 -6.38 7.74
N ASP A 137 6.48 -7.09 6.81
CA ASP A 137 7.93 -7.07 6.69
C ASP A 137 8.40 -5.69 6.23
N PRO A 138 9.31 -5.02 6.96
CA PRO A 138 9.89 -3.76 6.53
C PRO A 138 10.61 -3.89 5.20
N VAL A 139 10.50 -2.85 4.36
CA VAL A 139 11.23 -2.76 3.10
C VAL A 139 12.62 -2.17 3.33
N ASP A 140 13.54 -2.46 2.41
CA ASP A 140 14.84 -1.80 2.39
C ASP A 140 14.67 -0.30 2.13
N LEU A 141 15.30 0.51 2.98
CA LEU A 141 15.11 1.96 2.96
C LEU A 141 15.68 2.60 1.70
N ASP A 142 16.89 2.22 1.31
CA ASP A 142 17.59 2.82 0.18
C ASP A 142 17.06 2.28 -1.16
N ALA A 143 16.73 0.99 -1.21
CA ALA A 143 16.29 0.33 -2.43
C ALA A 143 14.79 0.51 -2.72
N HIS A 144 13.94 0.80 -1.73
CA HIS A 144 12.50 0.91 -1.94
C HIS A 144 11.87 2.15 -1.29
N TYR A 145 12.09 2.39 0.01
CA TYR A 145 11.36 3.45 0.72
C TYR A 145 11.74 4.85 0.25
N HIS A 146 13.03 5.18 0.16
CA HIS A 146 13.51 6.50 -0.22
C HIS A 146 13.16 6.87 -1.66
N PRO A 147 13.37 6.02 -2.69
CA PRO A 147 12.92 6.31 -4.05
C PRO A 147 11.41 6.54 -4.15
N TRP A 148 10.61 5.75 -3.43
CA TRP A 148 9.16 5.94 -3.37
C TRP A 148 8.79 7.26 -2.67
N LEU A 149 9.48 7.59 -1.57
CA LEU A 149 9.25 8.81 -0.81
C LEU A 149 9.58 10.06 -1.62
N GLU A 150 10.67 10.05 -2.39
CA GLU A 150 11.04 11.13 -3.31
C GLU A 150 9.94 11.39 -4.34
N PHE A 151 9.36 10.32 -4.90
CA PHE A 151 8.18 10.43 -5.75
C PHE A 151 7.02 11.11 -5.01
N VAL A 152 6.64 10.65 -3.81
CA VAL A 152 5.51 11.22 -3.06
C VAL A 152 5.73 12.71 -2.76
N LEU A 153 6.93 13.07 -2.29
CA LEU A 153 7.29 14.45 -1.99
C LEU A 153 7.30 15.33 -3.25
N SER A 154 7.64 14.79 -4.42
CA SER A 154 7.57 15.50 -5.71
C SER A 154 6.14 15.93 -6.10
N LYS A 155 5.12 15.30 -5.50
CA LYS A 155 3.69 15.60 -5.75
C LYS A 155 3.08 16.56 -4.73
N GLY A 156 3.85 17.02 -3.73
CA GLY A 156 3.42 18.05 -2.78
C GLY A 156 2.58 17.55 -1.60
N PHE A 157 2.78 16.29 -1.19
CA PHE A 157 2.13 15.67 -0.02
C PHE A 157 3.07 15.51 1.17
#